data_AF-A0A7S2Z7H8-F1
#
_entry.id   AF-A0A7S2Z7H8-F1
#
_cell.length_a   1.000
_cell.length_b   1.000
_cell.length_c   1.000
_cell.angle_alpha   90.00
_cell.angle_beta   90.00
_cell.angle_gamma   90.00
#
_symmetry.space_group_name_H-M   'P 1'
#
loop_
_entity.id
_entity.type
_entity.pdbx_description
1 polymer ?
#
loop_
_entity_poly.entity_id
_entity_poly.type
_entity_poly.pdbx_seq_one_letter_code
_entity_poly.pdbx_strand_id
1 'polypeptide(L)'
;GKSASGGAATMVERVSEHRRDAMRLKKALQFLDLPAYATVEEVRARYKDLIRKSHPDKGGDPETFRRVQECYDLLVERVGKRERASNRREPARRGPEEAAPVRAVRQGEDQKQVVISSDLKDLGDAAFERGEHEDAIDYYNAAAAYSRIDSLVSF
;
A
#
# COMPACT_ATOMS: atom_id res chain seq x y z
N GLY A 1 -31.96 -36.84 0.12
CA GLY A 1 -30.87 -36.09 -0.53
C GLY A 1 -31.28 -34.63 -0.64
N LYS A 2 -30.66 -33.74 0.13
CA LYS A 2 -30.80 -32.29 -0.03
C LYS A 2 -29.39 -31.72 -0.14
N SER A 3 -29.10 -31.07 -1.26
CA SER A 3 -28.79 -29.62 -1.29
C SER A 3 -28.13 -29.30 -2.61
N ALA A 4 -28.90 -28.60 -3.43
CA ALA A 4 -28.46 -27.91 -4.63
C ALA A 4 -27.73 -26.60 -4.26
N SER A 5 -27.15 -26.01 -5.30
CA SER A 5 -26.93 -24.57 -5.50
C SER A 5 -25.86 -23.87 -4.64
N GLY A 6 -24.64 -23.81 -5.17
CA GLY A 6 -23.66 -22.77 -4.83
C GLY A 6 -22.95 -22.13 -6.04
N GLY A 7 -23.29 -22.51 -7.28
CA GLY A 7 -22.43 -22.28 -8.45
C GLY A 7 -22.72 -21.05 -9.31
N ALA A 8 -23.69 -20.20 -8.98
CA ALA A 8 -24.20 -19.18 -9.91
C ALA A 8 -24.30 -17.76 -9.29
N ALA A 9 -23.28 -17.31 -8.57
CA ALA A 9 -23.07 -15.86 -8.45
C ALA A 9 -22.77 -15.33 -9.86
N THR A 10 -23.73 -14.58 -10.41
CA THR A 10 -23.94 -14.40 -11.85
C THR A 10 -22.76 -13.74 -12.57
N MET A 11 -22.51 -14.14 -13.82
CA MET A 11 -21.49 -13.53 -14.69
C MET A 11 -21.70 -12.02 -14.88
N VAL A 12 -22.95 -11.55 -14.77
CA VAL A 12 -23.35 -10.14 -14.78
C VAL A 12 -22.81 -9.39 -13.55
N GLU A 13 -22.83 -10.00 -12.37
CA GLU A 13 -22.31 -9.42 -11.13
C GLU A 13 -20.79 -9.22 -11.22
N ARG A 14 -20.07 -10.24 -11.71
CA ARG A 14 -18.61 -10.18 -11.90
C ARG A 14 -18.18 -9.08 -12.88
N VAL A 15 -18.91 -8.90 -13.99
CA VAL A 15 -18.62 -7.83 -14.98
C VAL A 15 -18.89 -6.44 -14.38
N SER A 16 -19.93 -6.32 -13.55
CA SER A 16 -20.30 -5.08 -12.86
C SER A 16 -19.26 -4.66 -11.81
N GLU A 17 -18.66 -5.62 -11.12
CA GLU A 17 -17.57 -5.40 -10.16
C GLU A 17 -16.30 -4.88 -10.84
N HIS A 18 -15.88 -5.51 -11.94
CA HIS A 18 -14.70 -5.07 -12.71
C HIS A 18 -14.82 -3.62 -13.19
N ARG A 19 -16.01 -3.19 -13.62
CA ARG A 19 -16.26 -1.80 -14.06
C ARG A 19 -16.19 -0.81 -12.89
N ARG A 20 -16.75 -1.16 -11.72
CA ARG A 20 -16.68 -0.33 -10.51
C ARG A 20 -15.25 -0.14 -10.05
N ASP A 21 -14.48 -1.21 -10.07
CA ASP A 21 -13.07 -1.21 -9.71
C ASP A 21 -12.21 -0.36 -10.65
N ALA A 22 -12.40 -0.50 -11.96
CA ALA A 22 -11.70 0.33 -12.94
C ALA A 22 -12.01 1.82 -12.74
N MET A 23 -13.25 2.16 -12.35
CA MET A 23 -13.65 3.53 -12.07
C MET A 23 -13.02 4.06 -10.77
N ARG A 24 -12.96 3.25 -9.71
CA ARG A 24 -12.26 3.59 -8.46
C ARG A 24 -10.77 3.84 -8.71
N LEU A 25 -10.12 2.96 -9.49
CA LEU A 25 -8.72 3.11 -9.88
C LEU A 25 -8.48 4.42 -10.64
N LYS A 26 -9.32 4.73 -11.63
CA LYS A 26 -9.23 5.97 -12.41
C LYS A 26 -9.43 7.21 -11.54
N LYS A 27 -10.31 7.16 -10.54
CA LYS A 27 -10.51 8.25 -9.58
C LYS A 27 -9.29 8.43 -8.67
N ALA A 28 -8.72 7.34 -8.16
CA ALA A 28 -7.52 7.39 -7.33
C ALA A 28 -6.31 7.97 -8.08
N LEU A 29 -6.09 7.58 -9.35
CA LEU A 29 -5.03 8.15 -10.19
C LEU A 29 -5.23 9.66 -10.40
N GLN A 30 -6.45 10.11 -10.69
CA GLN A 30 -6.74 11.54 -10.80
C GLN A 30 -6.54 12.29 -9.48
N PHE A 31 -6.90 11.69 -8.35
CA PHE A 31 -6.73 12.31 -7.05
C PHE A 31 -5.24 12.53 -6.70
N LEU A 32 -4.38 11.58 -7.09
CA LEU A 32 -2.92 11.71 -6.93
C LEU A 32 -2.24 12.51 -8.06
N ASP A 33 -3.02 13.03 -9.02
CA ASP A 33 -2.50 13.74 -10.20
C ASP A 33 -1.51 12.88 -11.01
N LEU A 34 -1.91 11.63 -11.27
CA LEU A 34 -1.11 10.62 -11.97
C LEU A 34 -1.76 10.15 -13.27
N PRO A 35 -0.97 9.83 -14.31
CA PRO A 35 -1.48 9.29 -15.56
C PRO A 35 -2.01 7.86 -15.40
N ALA A 36 -2.85 7.42 -16.36
CA ALA A 36 -3.42 6.07 -16.38
C ALA A 36 -2.37 4.93 -16.36
N TYR A 37 -1.19 5.23 -16.90
CA TYR A 37 -0.05 4.33 -17.06
C TYR A 37 1.01 4.50 -15.94
N ALA A 38 0.72 5.27 -14.90
CA ALA A 38 1.65 5.45 -13.78
C ALA A 38 2.12 4.11 -13.21
N THR A 39 3.42 4.03 -12.88
CA THR A 39 4.03 2.85 -12.24
C THR A 39 3.85 2.89 -10.72
N VAL A 40 4.13 1.77 -10.04
CA VAL A 40 4.10 1.73 -8.57
C VAL A 40 5.09 2.73 -7.96
N GLU A 41 6.23 2.97 -8.62
CA GLU A 41 7.24 3.93 -8.17
C GLU A 41 6.73 5.37 -8.24
N GLU A 42 6.05 5.75 -9.33
CA GLU A 42 5.44 7.07 -9.48
C GLU A 42 4.31 7.30 -8.46
N VAL A 43 3.50 6.27 -8.21
CA VAL A 43 2.47 6.29 -7.16
C VAL A 43 3.09 6.55 -5.79
N ARG A 44 4.18 5.85 -5.45
CA ARG A 44 4.92 6.06 -4.20
C ARG A 44 5.49 7.47 -4.11
N ALA A 45 6.12 7.97 -5.17
CA ALA A 45 6.71 9.31 -5.18
C ALA A 45 5.65 10.40 -4.94
N ARG A 46 4.50 10.34 -5.61
CA ARG A 46 3.41 11.29 -5.39
C ARG A 46 2.77 11.16 -4.02
N TYR A 47 2.62 9.94 -3.51
CA TYR A 47 2.15 9.71 -2.14
C TYR A 47 3.08 10.39 -1.12
N LYS A 48 4.41 10.22 -1.25
CA LYS A 48 5.39 10.85 -0.36
C LYS A 48 5.25 12.38 -0.32
N ASP A 49 5.04 13.00 -1.49
CA ASP A 49 4.87 14.46 -1.60
C ASP A 49 3.56 14.95 -0.96
N LEU A 50 2.45 14.22 -1.19
CA LEU A 50 1.13 14.58 -0.65
C LEU A 50 1.05 14.43 0.87
N ILE A 51 1.67 13.39 1.43
CA ILE A 51 1.71 13.17 2.88
C ILE A 51 2.49 14.28 3.58
N ARG A 52 3.62 14.71 3.01
CA ARG A 52 4.39 15.84 3.54
C ARG A 52 3.58 17.14 3.58
N LYS A 53 2.73 17.36 2.57
CA LYS A 53 1.89 18.58 2.44
C LYS A 53 0.61 18.53 3.26
N SER A 54 0.03 17.34 3.44
CA SER A 54 -1.31 17.16 4.03
C SER A 54 -1.26 16.69 5.49
N HIS A 55 -0.08 16.63 6.11
CA HIS A 55 0.07 16.13 7.47
C HIS A 55 -0.74 16.97 8.47
N PRO A 56 -1.64 16.37 9.27
CA PRO A 56 -2.52 17.10 10.17
C PRO A 56 -1.75 17.94 11.21
N ASP A 57 -0.63 17.41 11.68
CA ASP A 57 0.21 18.07 12.68
C ASP A 57 0.87 19.39 12.18
N LYS A 58 1.08 19.52 10.86
CA LYS A 58 1.61 20.75 10.24
C LYS A 58 0.50 21.67 9.72
N GLY A 59 -0.73 21.49 10.20
CA GLY A 59 -1.91 22.25 9.77
C GLY A 59 -2.52 21.74 8.47
N GLY A 60 -2.16 20.54 8.03
CA GLY A 60 -2.81 19.86 6.91
C GLY A 60 -4.19 19.31 7.30
N ASP A 61 -4.97 18.92 6.30
CA ASP A 61 -6.31 18.40 6.53
C ASP A 61 -6.28 16.87 6.76
N PRO A 62 -6.76 16.37 7.92
CA PRO A 62 -6.73 14.94 8.24
C PRO A 62 -7.61 14.11 7.30
N GLU A 63 -8.70 14.67 6.76
CA GLU A 63 -9.50 13.98 5.75
C GLU A 63 -8.72 13.78 4.45
N THR A 64 -7.97 14.80 4.03
CA THR A 64 -7.09 14.75 2.86
C THR A 64 -6.00 13.71 3.05
N PHE A 65 -5.34 13.69 4.22
CA PHE A 65 -4.35 12.66 4.56
C PHE A 65 -4.93 11.24 4.42
N ARG A 66 -6.12 11.01 5.00
CA ARG A 66 -6.80 9.72 4.92
C ARG A 66 -7.14 9.33 3.47
N ARG A 67 -7.67 10.26 2.68
CA ARG A 67 -7.99 10.02 1.26
C ARG A 67 -6.76 9.70 0.43
N VAL A 68 -5.63 10.36 0.71
CA VAL A 68 -4.34 10.08 0.08
C VAL A 68 -3.87 8.66 0.39
N GLN A 69 -3.98 8.21 1.66
CA GLN A 69 -3.67 6.84 2.05
C GLN A 69 -4.59 5.80 1.36
N GLU A 70 -5.90 6.04 1.36
CA GLU A 70 -6.87 5.12 0.72
C GLU A 70 -6.62 4.96 -0.78
N CYS A 71 -6.34 6.07 -1.47
CA CYS A 71 -6.02 6.04 -2.89
C CYS A 71 -4.69 5.33 -3.14
N TYR A 72 -3.67 5.56 -2.30
CA TYR A 72 -2.38 4.90 -2.41
C TYR A 72 -2.48 3.37 -2.27
N ASP A 73 -3.22 2.86 -1.26
CA ASP A 73 -3.39 1.42 -1.06
C ASP A 73 -4.04 0.75 -2.28
N LEU A 74 -5.13 1.34 -2.78
CA LEU A 74 -5.81 0.87 -3.99
C LEU A 74 -4.86 0.83 -5.19
N LEU A 75 -4.07 1.88 -5.37
CA LEU A 75 -3.17 2.03 -6.50
C LEU A 75 -2.02 1.02 -6.46
N VAL A 76 -1.34 0.88 -5.33
CA VAL A 76 -0.24 -0.09 -5.18
C VAL A 76 -0.72 -1.51 -5.44
N GLU A 77 -1.91 -1.87 -4.95
CA GLU A 77 -2.47 -3.19 -5.21
C GLU A 77 -2.77 -3.41 -6.70
N ARG A 78 -3.47 -2.48 -7.35
CA ARG A 78 -3.96 -2.65 -8.73
C ARG A 78 -2.88 -2.41 -9.78
N VAL A 79 -2.11 -1.34 -9.64
CA VAL A 79 -0.97 -1.03 -10.51
C VAL A 79 0.07 -2.13 -10.36
N GLY A 80 0.39 -2.57 -9.14
CA GLY A 80 1.33 -3.67 -8.90
C GLY A 80 0.89 -5.01 -9.53
N LYS A 81 -0.41 -5.37 -9.44
CA LYS A 81 -0.96 -6.54 -10.15
C LYS A 81 -0.81 -6.39 -11.68
N ARG A 82 -1.09 -5.21 -12.23
CA ARG A 82 -0.96 -4.90 -13.67
C ARG A 82 0.49 -5.01 -14.13
N GLU A 83 1.43 -4.39 -13.43
CA GLU A 83 2.85 -4.41 -13.77
C GLU A 83 3.42 -5.83 -13.71
N ARG A 84 3.09 -6.62 -12.69
CA ARG A 84 3.48 -8.04 -12.60
C ARG A 84 2.91 -8.87 -13.74
N ALA A 85 1.67 -8.61 -14.17
CA ALA A 85 1.06 -9.30 -15.30
C ALA A 85 1.74 -8.93 -16.63
N SER A 86 2.08 -7.66 -16.82
CA SER A 86 2.84 -7.19 -17.99
C SER A 86 4.26 -7.77 -18.02
N ASN A 87 4.97 -7.77 -16.89
CA ASN A 87 6.33 -8.28 -16.80
C ASN A 87 6.42 -9.82 -16.90
N ARG A 88 5.33 -10.54 -16.64
CA ARG A 88 5.27 -12.02 -16.80
C ARG A 88 5.31 -12.47 -18.27
N ARG A 89 5.22 -11.55 -19.23
CA ARG A 89 5.24 -11.85 -20.67
C ARG A 89 6.62 -11.82 -21.32
N GLU A 90 7.69 -11.57 -20.57
CA GLU A 90 9.08 -11.57 -21.07
C GLU A 90 9.84 -12.82 -20.59
N PRO A 91 10.35 -13.69 -21.49
CA PRO A 91 11.22 -14.79 -21.10
C PRO A 91 12.66 -14.29 -20.93
N ALA A 92 13.20 -14.53 -19.72
CA ALA A 92 14.61 -14.77 -19.42
C ALA A 92 15.65 -13.98 -20.23
N ARG A 93 16.17 -12.87 -19.66
CA ARG A 93 17.58 -12.42 -19.80
C ARG A 93 17.88 -11.18 -18.95
N ARG A 94 17.98 -11.35 -17.63
CA ARG A 94 18.96 -10.62 -16.82
C ARG A 94 19.33 -11.49 -15.63
N GLY A 95 20.59 -11.90 -15.56
CA GLY A 95 21.12 -12.81 -14.56
C GLY A 95 21.08 -12.21 -13.14
N PRO A 96 21.37 -13.03 -12.11
CA PRO A 96 21.42 -12.56 -10.73
C PRO A 96 22.70 -11.75 -10.53
N GLU A 97 22.61 -10.42 -10.63
CA GLU A 97 23.71 -9.52 -10.27
C GLU A 97 23.38 -8.81 -8.95
N GLU A 98 23.86 -9.45 -7.89
CA GLU A 98 24.70 -8.80 -6.89
C GLU A 98 24.09 -7.68 -6.02
N ALA A 99 23.25 -8.08 -5.06
CA ALA A 99 23.16 -7.38 -3.78
C ALA A 99 24.11 -8.06 -2.78
N ALA A 100 25.35 -7.57 -2.67
CA ALA A 100 26.27 -7.90 -1.58
C ALA A 100 26.37 -6.70 -0.60
N PRO A 101 26.84 -6.85 0.65
CA PRO A 101 26.96 -8.07 1.46
C PRO A 101 26.09 -8.01 2.72
N VAL A 102 25.58 -9.17 3.12
CA VAL A 102 25.13 -9.44 4.50
C VAL A 102 26.33 -9.30 5.44
N ARG A 103 26.49 -8.12 6.06
CA ARG A 103 27.36 -7.96 7.21
C ARG A 103 26.66 -8.59 8.42
N ALA A 104 27.24 -9.69 8.89
CA ALA A 104 26.98 -10.22 10.21
C ALA A 104 27.32 -9.16 11.27
N VAL A 105 26.32 -8.75 12.03
CA VAL A 105 26.51 -8.23 13.39
C VAL A 105 25.83 -9.22 14.33
N ARG A 106 26.65 -9.72 15.26
CA ARG A 106 26.26 -10.61 16.36
C ARG A 106 25.39 -9.85 17.36
N GLN A 107 24.52 -10.62 18.00
CA GLN A 107 24.04 -10.51 19.39
C GLN A 107 23.65 -9.12 19.91
N GLY A 108 22.36 -8.95 20.11
CA GLY A 108 21.76 -8.02 21.04
C GLY A 108 20.29 -8.35 21.14
N GLU A 109 19.88 -8.87 22.30
CA GLU A 109 18.48 -9.07 22.64
C GLU A 109 17.79 -7.71 22.76
N ASP A 110 16.81 -7.44 21.92
CA ASP A 110 15.73 -6.55 22.27
C ASP A 110 14.43 -7.14 21.74
N GLN A 111 13.50 -7.24 22.68
CA GLN A 111 12.22 -7.90 22.56
C GLN A 111 11.50 -7.33 21.33
N LYS A 112 11.18 -8.19 20.35
CA LYS A 112 10.24 -7.82 19.27
C LYS A 112 8.88 -7.57 19.91
N GLN A 113 8.70 -6.36 20.43
CA GLN A 113 7.43 -5.85 20.84
C GLN A 113 6.54 -5.91 19.60
N VAL A 114 5.40 -6.57 19.73
CA VAL A 114 4.37 -6.56 18.69
C VAL A 114 3.89 -5.12 18.62
N VAL A 115 4.44 -4.36 17.69
CA VAL A 115 4.04 -2.97 17.45
C VAL A 115 2.65 -3.03 16.86
N ILE A 116 1.65 -2.56 17.61
CA ILE A 116 0.25 -2.59 17.19
C ILE A 116 0.07 -1.50 16.13
N SER A 117 -0.92 -1.62 15.24
CA SER A 117 -1.19 -0.63 14.18
C SER A 117 -1.33 0.81 14.70
N SER A 118 -1.75 1.00 15.95
CA SER A 118 -1.76 2.31 16.62
C SER A 118 -0.33 2.83 16.85
N ASP A 119 0.54 2.03 17.47
CA ASP A 119 1.92 2.42 17.79
C ASP A 119 2.74 2.74 16.53
N LEU A 120 2.47 2.05 15.42
CA LEU A 120 3.12 2.37 14.13
C LEU A 120 2.72 3.74 13.61
N LYS A 121 1.49 4.18 13.84
CA LYS A 121 1.06 5.53 13.46
C LYS A 121 1.77 6.57 14.33
N ASP A 122 1.82 6.34 15.65
CA ASP A 122 2.51 7.23 16.59
C ASP A 122 4.01 7.38 16.28
N LEU A 123 4.67 6.28 15.88
CA LEU A 123 6.06 6.31 15.39
C LEU A 123 6.20 7.11 14.08
N GLY A 124 5.20 7.05 13.21
CA GLY A 124 5.13 7.85 12.00
C GLY A 124 5.02 9.35 12.30
N ASP A 125 4.12 9.73 13.21
CA ASP A 125 3.94 11.12 13.65
C ASP A 125 5.24 11.65 14.28
N ALA A 126 5.85 10.88 15.20
CA ALA A 126 7.10 11.27 15.86
C ALA A 126 8.28 11.40 14.88
N ALA A 127 8.42 10.50 13.90
CA ALA A 127 9.44 10.61 12.86
C ALA A 127 9.23 11.87 12.00
N PHE A 128 7.98 12.22 11.74
CA PHE A 128 7.65 13.41 10.97
C PHE A 128 7.99 14.72 11.69
N GLU A 129 7.77 14.77 13.00
CA GLU A 129 8.18 15.89 13.88
C GLU A 129 9.69 16.10 13.88
N ARG A 130 10.47 15.00 13.89
CA ARG A 130 11.94 15.03 13.80
C ARG A 130 12.46 15.44 12.42
N GLY A 131 11.58 15.61 11.43
CA GLY A 131 11.94 15.93 10.06
C GLY A 131 12.33 14.71 9.22
N GLU A 132 12.26 13.51 9.80
CA GLU A 132 12.54 12.22 9.16
C GLU A 132 11.32 11.77 8.35
N HIS A 133 10.97 12.54 7.32
CA HIS A 133 9.72 12.29 6.58
C HIS A 133 9.72 10.94 5.87
N GLU A 134 10.87 10.42 5.48
CA GLU A 134 10.96 9.10 4.85
C GLU A 134 10.61 7.99 5.83
N ASP A 135 11.21 8.00 7.02
CA ASP A 135 10.89 7.04 8.09
C ASP A 135 9.42 7.16 8.51
N ALA A 136 8.89 8.38 8.62
CA ALA A 136 7.47 8.61 8.89
C ALA A 136 6.55 7.93 7.88
N ILE A 137 6.89 8.04 6.59
CA ILE A 137 6.14 7.42 5.50
C ILE A 137 6.20 5.89 5.61
N ASP A 138 7.36 5.32 5.93
CA ASP A 138 7.51 3.88 6.10
C ASP A 138 6.72 3.35 7.29
N TYR A 139 6.68 4.07 8.42
CA TYR A 139 5.82 3.76 9.56
C TYR A 139 4.33 3.81 9.20
N TYR A 140 3.87 4.84 8.46
CA TYR A 140 2.48 4.91 7.99
C TYR A 140 2.11 3.78 7.02
N ASN A 141 3.03 3.42 6.12
CA ASN A 141 2.84 2.30 5.20
C ASN A 141 2.76 0.97 5.97
N ALA A 142 3.62 0.78 6.97
CA ALA A 142 3.58 -0.38 7.85
C ALA A 142 2.24 -0.43 8.62
N ALA A 143 1.80 0.68 9.23
CA ALA A 143 0.52 0.75 9.95
C ALA A 143 -0.68 0.34 9.06
N ALA A 144 -0.70 0.81 7.81
CA ALA A 144 -1.71 0.42 6.82
C ALA A 144 -1.63 -1.08 6.46
N ALA A 145 -0.43 -1.64 6.34
CA ALA A 145 -0.23 -3.07 6.06
C ALA A 145 -0.69 -3.96 7.24
N TYR A 146 -0.43 -3.56 8.49
CA TYR A 146 -0.84 -4.31 9.68
C TYR A 146 -2.33 -4.19 10.01
N SER A 147 -2.98 -3.08 9.65
CA SER A 147 -4.44 -2.95 9.73
C SER A 147 -5.17 -3.98 8.85
N ARG A 148 -4.53 -4.45 7.77
CA ARG A 148 -5.05 -5.53 6.91
C ARG A 148 -5.00 -6.92 7.57
N ILE A 149 -4.16 -7.09 8.59
CA ILE A 149 -3.95 -8.35 9.33
C ILE A 149 -4.79 -8.38 10.62
N ASP A 150 -5.02 -7.23 11.27
CA ASP A 150 -5.84 -7.13 12.49
C ASP A 150 -7.29 -7.61 12.28
N SER A 151 -7.87 -7.36 11.09
CA SER A 151 -9.18 -7.92 10.69
C SER A 151 -9.18 -9.44 10.45
N LEU A 152 -8.02 -10.09 10.40
CA LEU A 152 -7.87 -11.54 10.20
C LEU A 152 -7.51 -12.30 11.49
N VAL A 153 -7.07 -11.60 12.54
CA VAL A 153 -6.65 -12.21 13.82
C VAL A 153 -7.68 -11.97 14.94
N SER A 154 -8.81 -11.34 14.64
CA SER A 154 -10.01 -11.40 15.49
C SER A 154 -10.74 -12.74 15.28
N PHE A 155 -10.21 -13.82 15.88
CA PHE A 155 -10.89 -15.10 16.04
C PHE A 155 -10.82 -15.57 17.49
#